data_AF-A0A535ETE2-F1
#
_entry.id   AF-A0A535ETE2-F1
#
_cell.length_a   1.000
_cell.length_b   1.000
_cell.length_c   1.000
_cell.angle_alpha   90.00
_cell.angle_beta   90.00
_cell.angle_gamma   90.00
#
_symmetry.space_group_name_H-M   'P 1'
#
loop_
_entity.id
_entity.type
_entity.pdbx_description
1 polymer ?
#
loop_
_entity_poly.entity_id
_entity_poly.type
_entity_poly.pdbx_seq_one_letter_code
_entity_poly.pdbx_strand_id
1 'polypeptide(L)'
;MYPFERFSEDAKKVLTRAQGEAERAHHSYIGTEHLLLGLLQGDTEASRILVSLGVDDARARDQIERVLGRNERIIIQQIVPTSRVKKVIEISFEAARREDSAMVTPEHLVIGLLEEGEGIAAHVLEEMGVTLDRFQGARTGVPAERTPWPPVGARVLVHDPEPPYRLWEGAVTGYEEGAVVVSVPGHPGAPEARVAAAELHVLPVARSTLDCARCRYAESRN
;
A
#
# COMPACT_ATOMS: atom_id res chain seq x y z
N MET A 1 -7.34 -27.62 7.21
CA MET A 1 -6.84 -26.71 8.26
C MET A 1 -5.34 -26.87 8.28
N TYR A 2 -4.57 -25.82 7.98
CA TYR A 2 -3.12 -25.93 7.90
C TYR A 2 -2.52 -26.02 9.31
N PRO A 3 -1.47 -26.84 9.53
CA PRO A 3 -0.88 -27.01 10.84
C PRO A 3 -0.20 -25.71 11.31
N PHE A 4 -0.64 -25.20 12.46
CA PHE A 4 -0.09 -23.98 13.08
C PHE A 4 1.42 -24.09 13.37
N GLU A 5 1.91 -25.32 13.55
CA GLU A 5 3.33 -25.62 13.77
C GLU A 5 4.22 -25.32 12.56
N ARG A 6 3.64 -25.17 11.35
CA ARG A 6 4.40 -24.84 10.14
C ARG A 6 4.57 -23.35 9.89
N PHE A 7 4.14 -22.50 10.82
CA PHE A 7 4.47 -21.07 10.81
C PHE A 7 5.75 -20.82 11.61
N SER A 8 6.60 -19.91 11.13
CA SER A 8 7.72 -19.41 11.93
C SER A 8 7.22 -18.71 13.20
N GLU A 9 8.07 -18.57 14.21
CA GLU A 9 7.69 -17.88 15.45
C GLU A 9 7.22 -16.44 15.20
N ASP A 10 7.82 -15.74 14.25
CA ASP A 10 7.39 -14.38 13.91
C ASP A 10 6.07 -14.37 13.14
N ALA A 11 5.81 -15.34 12.26
CA ALA A 11 4.51 -15.48 11.62
C ALA A 11 3.41 -15.83 12.62
N LYS A 12 3.68 -16.68 13.62
CA LYS A 12 2.75 -16.94 14.72
C LYS A 12 2.43 -15.66 15.49
N LYS A 13 3.44 -14.85 15.83
CA LYS A 13 3.22 -13.55 16.49
C LYS A 13 2.38 -12.60 15.63
N VAL A 14 2.58 -12.57 14.31
CA VAL A 14 1.75 -11.79 13.39
C VAL A 14 0.28 -12.22 13.47
N LEU A 15 0.00 -13.54 13.43
CA LEU A 15 -1.36 -14.06 13.55
C LEU A 15 -2.00 -13.72 14.91
N THR A 16 -1.23 -13.82 16.00
CA THR A 16 -1.69 -13.41 17.34
C THR A 16 -1.99 -11.91 17.40
N ARG A 17 -1.15 -11.07 16.79
CA ARG A 17 -1.40 -9.61 16.70
C ARG A 17 -2.65 -9.31 15.87
N ALA A 18 -2.85 -10.00 14.75
CA ALA A 18 -4.05 -9.87 13.94
C ALA A 18 -5.32 -10.21 14.72
N GLN A 19 -5.28 -11.25 15.56
CA GLN A 19 -6.37 -11.53 16.48
C GLN A 19 -6.59 -10.37 17.47
N GLY A 20 -5.51 -9.84 18.07
CA GLY A 20 -5.60 -8.69 18.97
C GLY A 20 -6.17 -7.43 18.31
N GLU A 21 -5.89 -7.20 17.03
CA GLU A 21 -6.49 -6.09 16.26
C GLU A 21 -8.00 -6.29 16.06
N ALA A 22 -8.45 -7.51 15.76
CA ALA A 22 -9.87 -7.82 15.68
C ALA A 22 -10.58 -7.59 17.04
N GLU A 23 -9.94 -8.00 18.14
CA GLU A 23 -10.44 -7.78 19.50
C GLU A 23 -10.58 -6.29 19.83
N ARG A 24 -9.55 -5.49 19.51
CA ARG A 24 -9.54 -4.02 19.70
C ARG A 24 -10.60 -3.32 18.85
N ALA A 25 -10.82 -3.79 17.62
CA ALA A 25 -11.86 -3.29 16.74
C ALA A 25 -13.27 -3.75 17.13
N HIS A 26 -13.39 -4.65 18.13
CA HIS A 26 -14.64 -5.32 18.49
C HIS A 26 -15.28 -6.07 17.30
N HIS A 27 -14.45 -6.55 16.38
CA HIS A 27 -14.89 -7.37 15.26
C HIS A 27 -14.95 -8.84 15.69
N SER A 28 -16.05 -9.51 15.37
CA SER A 28 -16.21 -10.95 15.65
C SER A 28 -15.51 -11.85 14.63
N TYR A 29 -14.57 -11.32 13.86
CA TYR A 29 -13.87 -12.01 12.79
C TYR A 29 -12.45 -11.48 12.61
N ILE A 30 -11.55 -12.30 12.07
CA ILE A 30 -10.23 -11.86 11.60
C ILE A 30 -10.31 -11.66 10.10
N GLY A 31 -10.32 -10.40 9.66
CA GLY A 31 -10.27 -9.98 8.27
C GLY A 31 -8.84 -9.75 7.79
N THR A 32 -8.69 -9.42 6.51
CA THR A 32 -7.36 -9.20 5.90
C THR A 32 -6.71 -7.93 6.43
N GLU A 33 -7.50 -6.92 6.80
CA GLU A 33 -7.09 -5.68 7.46
C GLU A 33 -6.42 -5.92 8.81
N HIS A 34 -6.96 -6.81 9.64
CA HIS A 34 -6.33 -7.16 10.92
C HIS A 34 -5.01 -7.88 10.70
N LEU A 35 -4.93 -8.73 9.67
CA LEU A 35 -3.69 -9.42 9.31
C LEU A 35 -2.61 -8.43 8.84
N LEU A 36 -2.98 -7.45 8.02
CA LEU A 36 -2.08 -6.36 7.60
C LEU A 36 -1.57 -5.56 8.80
N LEU A 37 -2.45 -5.15 9.72
CA LEU A 37 -2.05 -4.44 10.94
C LEU A 37 -1.15 -5.32 11.83
N GLY A 38 -1.44 -6.61 11.95
CA GLY A 38 -0.60 -7.56 12.69
C GLY A 38 0.80 -7.76 12.10
N LEU A 39 0.94 -7.61 10.77
CA LEU A 39 2.22 -7.61 10.05
C LEU A 39 3.02 -6.34 10.38
N LEU A 40 2.38 -5.18 10.31
CA LEU A 40 3.03 -3.86 10.50
C LEU A 40 3.50 -3.59 11.94
N GLN A 41 2.84 -4.18 12.94
CA GLN A 41 3.22 -4.02 14.35
C GLN A 41 4.47 -4.81 14.79
N GLY A 42 4.98 -5.72 13.96
CA GLY A 42 6.16 -6.51 14.28
C GLY A 42 7.46 -5.84 13.84
N ASP A 43 8.56 -6.13 14.54
CA ASP A 43 9.91 -5.92 14.00
C ASP A 43 10.31 -7.16 13.20
N THR A 44 9.76 -7.27 11.99
CA THR A 44 10.03 -8.36 11.05
C THR A 44 10.52 -7.78 9.74
N GLU A 45 11.25 -8.58 8.96
CA GLU A 45 11.71 -8.13 7.64
C GLU A 45 10.54 -7.73 6.73
N ALA A 46 9.44 -8.49 6.75
CA ALA A 46 8.20 -8.12 6.05
C ALA A 46 7.67 -6.73 6.44
N SER A 47 7.66 -6.39 7.74
CA SER A 47 7.27 -5.07 8.23
C SER A 47 8.20 -3.98 7.73
N ARG A 48 9.52 -4.20 7.80
CA ARG A 48 10.53 -3.24 7.30
C ARG A 48 10.40 -2.99 5.81
N ILE A 49 10.10 -4.03 5.02
CA ILE A 49 9.84 -3.91 3.59
C ILE A 49 8.55 -3.13 3.32
N LEU A 50 7.45 -3.43 4.01
CA LEU A 50 6.20 -2.66 3.85
C LEU A 50 6.42 -1.18 4.18
N VAL A 51 7.15 -0.89 5.25
CA VAL A 51 7.50 0.49 5.64
C VAL A 51 8.39 1.16 4.59
N SER A 52 9.38 0.45 4.03
CA SER A 52 10.24 1.01 2.97
C SER A 52 9.47 1.30 1.67
N LEU A 53 8.37 0.59 1.45
CA LEU A 53 7.43 0.83 0.36
C LEU A 53 6.39 1.92 0.67
N GLY A 54 6.44 2.53 1.85
CA GLY A 54 5.57 3.63 2.27
C GLY A 54 4.32 3.21 3.05
N VAL A 55 4.21 1.94 3.42
CA VAL A 55 3.13 1.35 4.23
C VAL A 55 3.57 1.22 5.68
N ASP A 56 3.29 2.24 6.47
CA ASP A 56 3.42 2.19 7.93
C ASP A 56 2.07 1.96 8.62
N ASP A 57 2.10 1.57 9.90
CA ASP A 57 0.90 1.25 10.70
C ASP A 57 -0.10 2.42 10.73
N ALA A 58 0.38 3.65 10.89
CA ALA A 58 -0.49 4.83 10.99
C ALA A 58 -1.24 5.09 9.68
N ARG A 59 -0.54 5.02 8.55
CA ARG A 59 -1.13 5.19 7.21
C ARG A 59 -2.09 4.06 6.86
N ALA A 60 -1.73 2.82 7.18
CA ALA A 60 -2.59 1.68 6.95
C ALA A 60 -3.91 1.81 7.73
N ARG A 61 -3.86 2.25 9.00
CA ARG A 61 -5.07 2.52 9.80
C ARG A 61 -5.96 3.60 9.20
N ASP A 62 -5.39 4.74 8.81
CA ASP A 62 -6.15 5.84 8.18
C ASP A 62 -6.85 5.38 6.89
N GLN A 63 -6.20 4.56 6.07
CA GLN A 63 -6.85 3.98 4.89
C GLN A 63 -7.90 2.93 5.24
N ILE A 64 -7.64 2.01 6.16
CA ILE A 64 -8.63 1.02 6.62
C ILE A 64 -9.90 1.72 7.14
N GLU A 65 -9.76 2.79 7.92
CA GLU A 65 -10.89 3.56 8.44
C GLU A 65 -11.72 4.23 7.34
N ARG A 66 -11.07 4.71 6.27
CA ARG A 66 -11.78 5.27 5.10
C ARG A 66 -12.55 4.23 4.33
N VAL A 67 -11.97 3.03 4.18
CA VAL A 67 -12.58 1.91 3.44
C VAL A 67 -13.77 1.34 4.19
N LEU A 68 -13.64 1.14 5.50
CA LEU A 68 -14.71 0.58 6.33
C LEU A 68 -15.89 1.55 6.51
N GLY A 69 -15.63 2.87 6.51
CA GLY A 69 -16.64 3.84 6.88
C GLY A 69 -17.18 3.60 8.31
N ARG A 70 -17.98 4.54 8.83
CA ARG A 70 -18.62 4.36 10.15
C ARG A 70 -19.80 3.40 10.03
N ASN A 71 -19.61 2.10 9.83
CA ASN A 71 -20.59 1.07 10.20
C ASN A 71 -20.13 -0.32 9.75
N GLU A 72 -19.79 -1.18 10.73
CA GLU A 72 -20.27 -2.57 10.80
C GLU A 72 -19.85 -3.17 12.15
N ARG A 73 -20.66 -2.94 13.19
CA ARG A 73 -20.53 -3.65 14.46
C ARG A 73 -21.40 -4.90 14.40
N ILE A 74 -20.85 -6.02 13.98
CA ILE A 74 -21.50 -7.32 14.09
C ILE A 74 -20.94 -8.01 15.35
N ILE A 75 -21.79 -8.17 16.37
CA ILE A 75 -21.43 -8.78 17.65
C ILE A 75 -21.69 -10.29 17.56
N ILE A 76 -20.63 -11.11 17.58
CA ILE A 76 -20.71 -12.57 17.80
C ILE A 76 -19.55 -13.01 18.73
N GLN A 77 -19.79 -14.05 19.53
CA GLN A 77 -19.04 -14.47 20.71
C GLN A 77 -17.72 -15.25 20.46
N GLN A 78 -17.32 -15.49 19.20
CA GLN A 78 -16.06 -16.16 18.86
C GLN A 78 -15.40 -15.51 17.65
N ILE A 79 -14.12 -15.13 17.80
CA ILE A 79 -13.33 -14.54 16.72
C ILE A 79 -12.85 -15.67 15.80
N VAL A 80 -13.36 -15.68 14.58
CA VAL A 80 -13.01 -16.68 13.56
C VAL A 80 -12.35 -16.02 12.35
N PRO A 81 -11.33 -16.65 11.73
CA PRO A 81 -10.80 -16.17 10.46
C PRO A 81 -11.86 -16.22 9.37
N THR A 82 -11.97 -15.13 8.60
CA THR A 82 -12.81 -15.08 7.40
C THR A 82 -12.37 -16.10 6.36
N SER A 83 -13.23 -16.42 5.39
CA SER A 83 -12.86 -17.25 4.23
C SER A 83 -11.66 -16.67 3.48
N ARG A 84 -11.58 -15.34 3.38
CA ARG A 84 -10.45 -14.62 2.76
C ARG A 84 -9.15 -14.82 3.52
N VAL A 85 -9.15 -14.65 4.83
CA VAL A 85 -7.93 -14.90 5.63
C VAL A 85 -7.50 -16.37 5.55
N LYS A 86 -8.44 -17.31 5.50
CA LYS A 86 -8.11 -18.72 5.23
C LYS A 86 -7.45 -18.90 3.87
N LYS A 87 -7.94 -18.20 2.83
CA LYS A 87 -7.37 -18.22 1.49
C LYS A 87 -5.97 -17.58 1.45
N VAL A 88 -5.77 -16.45 2.12
CA VAL A 88 -4.45 -15.83 2.31
C VAL A 88 -3.48 -16.83 2.92
N ILE A 89 -3.88 -17.53 3.99
CA ILE A 89 -3.05 -18.57 4.62
C ILE A 89 -2.72 -19.71 3.64
N GLU A 90 -3.71 -20.20 2.89
CA GLU A 90 -3.49 -21.22 1.84
C GLU A 90 -2.40 -20.80 0.86
N ILE A 91 -2.50 -19.56 0.36
CA ILE A 91 -1.57 -18.99 -0.60
C ILE A 91 -0.19 -18.79 0.03
N SER A 92 -0.10 -18.34 1.28
CA SER A 92 1.18 -18.23 2.00
C SER A 92 1.89 -19.57 2.14
N PHE A 93 1.15 -20.66 2.32
CA PHE A 93 1.71 -22.01 2.31
C PHE A 93 2.20 -22.44 0.92
N GLU A 94 1.55 -22.00 -0.15
CA GLU A 94 2.01 -22.21 -1.53
C GLU A 94 3.26 -21.38 -1.83
N ALA A 95 3.30 -20.13 -1.39
CA ALA A 95 4.46 -19.25 -1.51
C ALA A 95 5.68 -19.84 -0.78
N ALA A 96 5.50 -20.29 0.47
CA ALA A 96 6.57 -20.96 1.21
C ALA A 96 7.08 -22.21 0.49
N ARG A 97 6.20 -22.99 -0.15
CA ARG A 97 6.62 -24.14 -0.97
C ARG A 97 7.38 -23.73 -2.23
N ARG A 98 6.96 -22.65 -2.91
CA ARG A 98 7.64 -22.12 -4.10
C ARG A 98 9.05 -21.62 -3.79
N GLU A 99 9.27 -21.13 -2.57
CA GLU A 99 10.57 -20.66 -2.09
C GLU A 99 11.39 -21.74 -1.35
N ASP A 100 10.99 -23.02 -1.43
CA ASP A 100 11.60 -24.14 -0.71
C ASP A 100 11.75 -23.89 0.82
N SER A 101 10.90 -23.03 1.39
CA SER A 101 10.87 -22.73 2.81
C SER A 101 10.11 -23.81 3.58
N ALA A 102 10.74 -24.37 4.61
CA ALA A 102 10.11 -25.34 5.50
C ALA A 102 8.89 -24.75 6.25
N MET A 103 8.93 -23.43 6.48
CA MET A 103 8.01 -22.69 7.35
C MET A 103 7.40 -21.48 6.64
N VAL A 104 6.15 -21.15 6.97
CA VAL A 104 5.51 -19.90 6.54
C VAL A 104 6.04 -18.76 7.40
N THR A 105 6.60 -17.75 6.76
CA THR A 105 7.17 -16.55 7.40
C THR A 105 6.26 -15.33 7.18
N PRO A 106 6.49 -14.19 7.86
CA PRO A 106 5.74 -12.95 7.63
C PRO A 106 5.72 -12.50 6.15
N GLU A 107 6.80 -12.70 5.40
CA GLU A 107 6.90 -12.34 3.98
C GLU A 107 5.94 -13.17 3.13
N HIS A 108 5.80 -14.47 3.45
CA HIS A 108 4.83 -15.34 2.79
C HIS A 108 3.39 -14.93 3.12
N LEU A 109 3.13 -14.37 4.31
CA LEU A 109 1.82 -13.78 4.66
C LEU A 109 1.54 -12.52 3.83
N VAL A 110 2.53 -11.66 3.60
CA VAL A 110 2.38 -10.50 2.71
C VAL A 110 2.13 -10.94 1.26
N ILE A 111 2.88 -11.94 0.76
CA ILE A 111 2.63 -12.52 -0.56
C ILE A 111 1.20 -13.06 -0.64
N GLY A 112 0.75 -13.79 0.38
CA GLY A 112 -0.62 -14.31 0.43
C GLY A 112 -1.68 -13.22 0.37
N LEU A 113 -1.45 -12.07 1.04
CA LEU A 113 -2.35 -10.91 0.95
C LEU A 113 -2.38 -10.31 -0.45
N LEU A 114 -1.21 -10.12 -1.07
CA LEU A 114 -1.07 -9.51 -2.39
C LEU A 114 -1.60 -10.42 -3.52
N GLU A 115 -1.43 -11.74 -3.39
CA GLU A 115 -1.90 -12.73 -4.37
C GLU A 115 -3.40 -13.06 -4.20
N GLU A 116 -3.96 -13.01 -2.98
CA GLU A 116 -5.42 -13.15 -2.82
C GLU A 116 -6.16 -11.98 -3.46
N GLY A 117 -5.57 -10.77 -3.37
CA GLY A 117 -5.94 -9.62 -4.19
C GLY A 117 -7.31 -9.02 -3.88
N GLU A 118 -8.03 -9.53 -2.89
CA GLU A 118 -9.36 -9.08 -2.53
C GLU A 118 -9.46 -8.69 -1.03
N GLY A 119 -10.54 -8.01 -0.67
CA GLY A 119 -10.76 -7.54 0.70
C GLY A 119 -9.97 -6.28 1.05
N ILE A 120 -10.08 -5.88 2.32
CA ILE A 120 -9.69 -4.53 2.76
C ILE A 120 -8.17 -4.33 2.69
N ALA A 121 -7.37 -5.30 3.13
CA ALA A 121 -5.91 -5.15 3.05
C ALA A 121 -5.39 -5.07 1.62
N ALA A 122 -5.95 -5.85 0.69
CA ALA A 122 -5.54 -5.78 -0.72
C ALA A 122 -5.82 -4.39 -1.30
N HIS A 123 -7.01 -3.85 -1.05
CA HIS A 123 -7.39 -2.51 -1.48
C HIS A 123 -6.49 -1.43 -0.86
N VAL A 124 -6.18 -1.53 0.44
CA VAL A 124 -5.26 -0.59 1.13
C VAL A 124 -3.86 -0.66 0.53
N LEU A 125 -3.33 -1.87 0.28
CA LEU A 125 -2.01 -2.04 -0.33
C LEU A 125 -1.98 -1.50 -1.78
N GLU A 126 -3.04 -1.73 -2.55
CA GLU A 126 -3.20 -1.22 -3.91
C GLU A 126 -3.26 0.32 -3.95
N GLU A 127 -4.07 0.95 -3.09
CA GLU A 127 -4.13 2.41 -2.97
C GLU A 127 -2.78 3.02 -2.57
N MET A 128 -1.97 2.28 -1.80
CA MET A 128 -0.62 2.68 -1.42
C MET A 128 0.44 2.31 -2.48
N GLY A 129 0.03 1.75 -3.62
CA GLY A 129 0.90 1.40 -4.74
C GLY A 129 1.82 0.21 -4.46
N VAL A 130 1.46 -0.68 -3.54
CA VAL A 130 2.20 -1.90 -3.23
C VAL A 130 1.62 -3.06 -4.03
N THR A 131 2.41 -3.56 -4.97
CA THR A 131 2.12 -4.76 -5.76
C THR A 131 3.01 -5.93 -5.33
N LEU A 132 2.66 -7.15 -5.74
CA LEU A 132 3.48 -8.34 -5.52
C LEU A 132 4.92 -8.14 -6.04
N ASP A 133 5.05 -7.65 -7.27
CA ASP A 133 6.35 -7.40 -7.89
C ASP A 133 7.17 -6.37 -7.12
N ARG A 134 6.53 -5.30 -6.63
CA ARG A 134 7.20 -4.26 -5.85
C ARG A 134 7.68 -4.79 -4.49
N PHE A 135 6.87 -5.63 -3.84
CA PHE A 135 7.25 -6.30 -2.61
C PHE A 135 8.40 -7.29 -2.81
N GLN A 136 8.36 -8.11 -3.86
CA GLN A 136 9.43 -9.06 -4.19
C GLN A 136 10.73 -8.37 -4.59
N GLY A 137 10.66 -7.27 -5.36
CA GLY A 137 11.83 -6.44 -5.65
C GLY A 137 12.47 -5.92 -4.36
N ALA A 138 11.68 -5.31 -3.48
CA ALA A 138 12.18 -4.80 -2.21
C ALA A 138 12.82 -5.89 -1.32
N ARG A 139 12.31 -7.14 -1.33
CA ARG A 139 12.89 -8.28 -0.61
C ARG A 139 14.29 -8.68 -1.06
N THR A 140 14.57 -8.59 -2.35
CA THR A 140 15.83 -9.10 -2.93
C THR A 140 16.94 -8.05 -2.90
N GLY A 141 16.65 -6.83 -2.42
CA GLY A 141 17.58 -5.70 -2.50
C GLY A 141 17.85 -5.24 -3.94
N VAL A 142 17.24 -5.90 -4.93
CA VAL A 142 17.15 -5.43 -6.31
C VAL A 142 16.04 -4.38 -6.31
N PRO A 143 16.32 -3.08 -6.49
CA PRO A 143 15.26 -2.10 -6.63
C PRO A 143 14.36 -2.62 -7.74
N ALA A 144 13.07 -2.85 -7.44
CA ALA A 144 12.09 -3.33 -8.41
C ALA A 144 12.35 -2.57 -9.71
N GLU A 145 12.81 -3.30 -10.72
CA GLU A 145 13.39 -2.70 -11.92
C GLU A 145 12.37 -1.72 -12.47
N ARG A 146 12.73 -0.43 -12.41
CA ARG A 146 11.88 0.76 -12.49
C ARG A 146 10.55 0.50 -13.21
N THR A 147 9.52 0.02 -12.51
CA THR A 147 8.16 0.34 -12.94
C THR A 147 8.03 1.81 -12.65
N PRO A 148 8.03 2.66 -13.69
CA PRO A 148 8.18 4.07 -13.46
C PRO A 148 6.94 4.56 -12.69
N TRP A 149 7.14 5.18 -11.53
CA TRP A 149 6.06 5.76 -10.74
C TRP A 149 6.05 7.29 -10.89
N PRO A 150 4.90 7.92 -11.20
CA PRO A 150 3.56 7.33 -11.37
C PRO A 150 3.33 6.61 -12.72
N PRO A 151 2.60 5.49 -12.82
CA PRO A 151 2.52 4.71 -14.06
C PRO A 151 1.97 5.54 -15.24
N VAL A 152 2.36 5.17 -16.48
CA VAL A 152 1.78 5.77 -17.69
C VAL A 152 0.26 5.63 -17.65
N GLY A 153 -0.46 6.72 -17.90
CA GLY A 153 -1.91 6.84 -17.77
C GLY A 153 -2.39 7.35 -16.41
N ALA A 154 -1.53 7.43 -15.39
CA ALA A 154 -1.90 8.01 -14.10
C ALA A 154 -2.30 9.48 -14.25
N ARG A 155 -3.43 9.85 -13.66
CA ARG A 155 -3.85 11.26 -13.52
C ARG A 155 -3.00 11.92 -12.44
N VAL A 156 -2.44 13.08 -12.74
CA VAL A 156 -1.54 13.79 -11.84
C VAL A 156 -1.84 15.30 -11.84
N LEU A 157 -1.47 15.99 -10.77
CA LEU A 157 -1.34 17.44 -10.76
C LEU A 157 0.13 17.85 -10.89
N VAL A 158 0.38 18.84 -11.73
CA VAL A 158 1.68 19.46 -12.00
C VAL A 158 1.65 20.95 -11.69
N HIS A 159 2.77 21.50 -11.24
CA HIS A 159 2.94 22.92 -10.99
C HIS A 159 3.57 23.65 -12.19
N ASP A 160 3.25 24.93 -12.35
CA ASP A 160 4.12 25.84 -13.11
C ASP A 160 5.56 25.82 -12.54
N PRO A 161 6.61 25.98 -13.36
CA PRO A 161 7.99 26.01 -12.89
C PRO A 161 8.33 27.29 -12.10
N GLU A 162 7.55 28.36 -12.29
CA GLU A 162 7.74 29.67 -11.66
C GLU A 162 6.53 30.07 -10.80
N PRO A 163 6.72 30.90 -9.76
CA PRO A 163 5.61 31.49 -9.01
C PRO A 163 4.60 32.16 -9.97
N PRO A 164 3.29 31.97 -9.78
CA PRO A 164 2.63 31.51 -8.54
C PRO A 164 2.43 29.98 -8.43
N TYR A 165 3.15 29.15 -9.19
CA TYR A 165 3.09 27.68 -9.11
C TYR A 165 1.68 27.11 -9.29
N ARG A 166 0.92 27.58 -10.28
CA ARG A 166 -0.46 27.12 -10.51
C ARG A 166 -0.48 25.62 -10.74
N LEU A 167 -1.54 24.98 -10.26
CA LEU A 167 -1.75 23.55 -10.44
C LEU A 167 -2.55 23.29 -11.71
N TRP A 168 -2.10 22.31 -12.46
CA TRP A 168 -2.74 21.84 -13.67
C TRP A 168 -2.91 20.34 -13.62
N GLU A 169 -4.07 19.85 -14.04
CA GLU A 169 -4.30 18.41 -14.18
C GLU A 169 -3.71 17.91 -15.50
N GLY A 170 -3.05 16.75 -15.44
CA GLY A 170 -2.48 16.07 -16.59
C GLY A 170 -2.47 14.56 -16.43
N ALA A 171 -1.94 13.88 -17.44
CA ALA A 171 -1.76 12.43 -17.45
C ALA A 171 -0.31 12.07 -17.78
N VAL A 172 0.25 11.09 -17.06
CA VAL A 172 1.59 10.58 -17.36
C VAL A 172 1.60 9.90 -18.72
N THR A 173 2.46 10.36 -19.62
CA THR A 173 2.61 9.81 -20.97
C THR A 173 3.89 8.98 -21.13
N GLY A 174 4.90 9.20 -20.28
CA GLY A 174 6.18 8.51 -20.41
C GLY A 174 7.25 9.00 -19.45
N TYR A 175 8.49 8.63 -19.76
CA TYR A 175 9.66 8.86 -18.94
C TYR A 175 10.87 9.20 -19.82
N GLU A 176 11.51 10.33 -19.55
CA GLU A 176 12.67 10.82 -20.31
C GLU A 176 13.74 11.32 -19.34
N GLU A 177 14.98 10.85 -19.48
CA GLU A 177 16.15 11.32 -18.72
C GLU A 177 15.96 11.31 -17.17
N GLY A 178 15.06 10.45 -16.65
CA GLY A 178 14.75 10.38 -15.23
C GLY A 178 13.62 11.30 -14.76
N ALA A 179 13.04 12.10 -15.65
CA ALA A 179 11.82 12.86 -15.41
C ALA A 179 10.57 12.09 -15.89
N VAL A 180 9.44 12.40 -15.27
CA VAL A 180 8.11 11.97 -15.72
C VAL A 180 7.62 12.94 -16.77
N VAL A 181 7.16 12.42 -17.90
CA VAL A 181 6.54 13.21 -18.96
C VAL A 181 5.03 13.20 -18.73
N VAL A 182 4.44 14.39 -18.64
CA VAL A 182 3.02 14.59 -18.35
C VAL A 182 2.39 15.41 -19.46
N SER A 183 1.31 14.93 -20.07
CA SER A 183 0.48 15.74 -20.97
C SER A 183 -0.46 16.62 -20.15
N VAL A 184 -0.46 17.92 -20.45
CA VAL A 184 -1.19 18.96 -19.73
C VAL A 184 -1.97 19.82 -20.74
N PRO A 185 -3.05 19.29 -21.35
CA PRO A 185 -3.71 19.94 -22.49
C PRO A 185 -4.32 21.31 -22.17
N GLY A 186 -4.54 21.63 -20.89
CA GLY A 186 -5.08 22.93 -20.45
C GLY A 186 -4.04 24.02 -20.19
N HIS A 187 -2.74 23.71 -20.24
CA HIS A 187 -1.68 24.66 -19.86
C HIS A 187 -1.36 25.65 -21.01
N PRO A 188 -1.27 26.98 -20.76
CA PRO A 188 -1.18 28.01 -21.79
C PRO A 188 0.17 28.11 -22.52
N GLY A 189 1.22 27.51 -21.97
CA GLY A 189 2.58 27.52 -22.54
C GLY A 189 2.88 26.26 -23.34
N ALA A 190 3.28 25.19 -22.63
CA ALA A 190 3.55 23.88 -23.21
C ALA A 190 2.43 22.88 -22.85
N PRO A 191 1.93 22.07 -23.81
CA PRO A 191 0.97 21.00 -23.55
C PRO A 191 1.61 19.74 -22.94
N GLU A 192 2.91 19.79 -22.67
CA GLU A 192 3.68 18.70 -22.08
C GLU A 192 4.66 19.29 -21.05
N ALA A 193 4.79 18.61 -19.91
CA ALA A 193 5.68 18.97 -18.83
C ALA A 193 6.61 17.80 -18.49
N ARG A 194 7.89 18.10 -18.25
CA ARG A 194 8.89 17.16 -17.74
C ARG A 194 9.16 17.50 -16.28
N VAL A 195 8.75 16.61 -15.39
CA VAL A 195 8.69 16.90 -13.94
C VAL A 195 9.27 15.74 -13.15
N ALA A 196 10.00 16.04 -12.08
CA ALA A 196 10.46 14.99 -11.18
C ALA A 196 9.26 14.33 -10.49
N ALA A 197 9.29 12.99 -10.31
CA ALA A 197 8.17 12.26 -9.71
C ALA A 197 7.75 12.80 -8.32
N ALA A 198 8.72 13.34 -7.55
CA ALA A 198 8.49 13.94 -6.23
C ALA A 198 7.75 15.30 -6.27
N GLU A 199 7.64 15.93 -7.44
CA GLU A 199 6.92 17.19 -7.64
C GLU A 199 5.52 16.98 -8.23
N LEU A 200 5.14 15.71 -8.47
CA LEU A 200 3.82 15.32 -8.95
C LEU A 200 2.90 14.92 -7.80
N HIS A 201 1.62 15.21 -7.97
CA HIS A 201 0.56 14.69 -7.10
C HIS A 201 -0.29 13.68 -7.86
N VAL A 202 -0.26 12.40 -7.50
CA VAL A 202 -1.10 11.39 -8.14
C VAL A 202 -2.54 11.54 -7.65
N LEU A 203 -3.49 11.60 -8.59
CA LEU A 203 -4.90 11.70 -8.28
C LEU A 203 -5.52 10.31 -8.02
N PRO A 204 -6.39 10.19 -7.01
CA PRO A 204 -6.92 11.26 -6.14
C PRO A 204 -5.89 11.78 -5.11
N VAL A 205 -5.80 13.10 -4.94
CA VAL A 205 -4.91 13.71 -3.92
C VAL A 205 -5.46 13.47 -2.51
N ALA A 206 -4.67 12.83 -1.66
CA ALA A 206 -4.95 12.74 -0.23
C ALA A 206 -4.75 14.11 0.45
N ARG A 207 -5.41 14.36 1.59
CA ARG A 207 -5.22 15.63 2.34
C ARG A 207 -3.76 15.92 2.73
N SER A 208 -2.91 14.90 2.83
CA SER A 208 -1.49 15.01 3.14
C SER A 208 -0.59 15.40 1.95
N THR A 209 -1.06 15.29 0.70
CA THR A 209 -0.30 15.77 -0.47
C THR A 209 -0.23 17.31 -0.58
N LEU A 210 -0.92 18.04 0.30
CA LEU A 210 -0.76 19.49 0.46
C LEU A 210 0.57 19.87 1.16
N ASP A 211 1.38 18.90 1.60
CA ASP A 211 2.72 19.16 2.15
C ASP A 211 3.80 19.48 1.10
N CYS A 212 3.43 19.64 -0.18
CA CYS A 212 4.34 20.16 -1.19
C CYS A 212 4.70 21.63 -0.91
N ALA A 213 6.00 21.93 -0.94
CA ALA A 213 6.49 23.29 -0.72
C ALA A 213 5.93 24.31 -1.73
N ARG A 214 5.68 23.89 -2.99
CA ARG A 214 5.05 24.73 -4.03
C ARG A 214 3.55 24.94 -3.78
N CYS A 215 2.82 23.92 -3.34
CA CYS A 215 1.41 24.06 -2.93
C CYS A 215 1.27 25.04 -1.74
N ARG A 216 2.07 24.86 -0.69
CA ARG A 216 2.05 25.76 0.48
C ARG A 216 2.39 27.21 0.11
N TYR A 217 3.31 27.40 -0.82
CA TYR A 217 3.63 28.74 -1.33
C TYR A 217 2.44 29.37 -2.07
N ALA A 218 1.79 28.61 -2.97
CA ALA A 218 0.63 29.09 -3.72
C ALA A 218 -0.56 29.44 -2.81
N GLU A 219 -0.83 28.64 -1.77
CA GLU A 219 -1.88 28.90 -0.79
C GLU A 219 -1.58 30.12 0.11
N SER A 220 -0.32 30.37 0.47
CA SER A 220 0.07 31.49 1.34
C SER A 220 -0.13 32.89 0.73
N ARG A 221 -0.43 32.96 -0.57
CA ARG A 221 -0.51 34.21 -1.35
C ARG A 221 -1.89 34.48 -1.95
N ASN A 222 -2.87 33.63 -1.66
CA ASN A 222 -4.26 33.77 -2.08
C ASN A 222 -5.12 34.30 -0.91
#